data_AF-A0A5C4JHA5-F1
#
_entry.id   AF-A0A5C4JHA5-F1
#
_cell.length_a   1.000
_cell.length_b   1.000
_cell.length_c   1.000
_cell.angle_alpha   90.00
_cell.angle_beta   90.00
_cell.angle_gamma   90.00
#
_symmetry.space_group_name_H-M   'P 1'
#
loop_
_entity.id
_entity.type
_entity.pdbx_description
1 polymer ?
#
loop_
_entity_poly.entity_id
_entity_poly.type
_entity_poly.pdbx_seq_one_letter_code
_entity_poly.pdbx_strand_id
1 'polypeptide(L)' 'MKRPYEFVKGTLCNGENSGCGCVEVATNLVDDKDGGVVAVRDTKTGAVLEFDRHEWEGFLKSAKNNEFDI' A
#
# COMPACT_ATOMS: atom_id res chain seq x y z
N MET A 1 12.64 13.54 -8.31
CA MET A 1 13.12 12.26 -8.86
C MET A 1 12.11 11.19 -8.45
N LYS A 2 11.67 10.29 -9.35
CA LYS A 2 10.73 9.22 -8.95
C LYS A 2 11.46 8.15 -8.14
N ARG A 3 10.90 7.75 -7.00
CA ARG A 3 11.43 6.65 -6.16
C ARG A 3 11.24 5.30 -6.89
N PRO A 4 12.22 4.36 -6.82
CA PRO A 4 12.15 3.08 -7.53
C PRO A 4 11.31 2.05 -6.75
N TYR A 5 10.00 2.25 -6.72
CA TYR A 5 9.09 1.35 -6.00
C TYR A 5 9.01 -0.04 -6.64
N GLU A 6 9.17 -1.07 -5.81
CA GLU A 6 8.96 -2.47 -6.19
C GLU A 6 7.57 -2.92 -5.70
N PHE A 7 6.56 -2.74 -6.56
CA PHE A 7 5.17 -3.04 -6.21
C PHE A 7 4.88 -4.55 -6.22
N VAL A 8 4.27 -5.02 -5.14
CA VAL A 8 3.78 -6.39 -4.99
C VAL A 8 2.26 -6.38 -4.86
N LYS A 9 1.60 -7.24 -5.64
CA LYS A 9 0.14 -7.37 -5.64
C LYS A 9 -0.36 -8.11 -4.40
N GLY A 10 -1.43 -7.58 -3.78
CA GLY A 10 -2.11 -8.26 -2.68
C GLY A 10 -2.73 -9.59 -3.12
N THR A 11 -2.45 -10.66 -2.35
CA THR A 11 -2.91 -12.03 -2.64
C THR A 11 -4.38 -12.28 -2.28
N LEU A 12 -5.00 -11.39 -1.51
CA LEU A 12 -6.42 -11.47 -1.13
C LEU A 12 -7.36 -10.90 -2.21
N CYS A 13 -6.80 -10.41 -3.34
CA CYS A 13 -7.58 -9.89 -4.45
C CYS A 13 -8.22 -11.03 -5.27
N ASN A 14 -9.30 -11.63 -4.75
CA ASN A 14 -9.92 -12.86 -5.29
C ASN A 14 -11.29 -12.64 -5.99
N GLY A 15 -11.54 -11.46 -6.55
CA GLY A 15 -12.86 -11.15 -7.15
C GLY A 15 -13.22 -12.02 -8.36
N GLU A 16 -14.29 -12.83 -8.23
CA GLU A 16 -14.73 -13.85 -9.20
C GLU A 16 -15.37 -13.31 -10.50
N ASN A 17 -15.58 -12.00 -10.64
CA ASN A 17 -16.16 -11.42 -11.84
C ASN A 17 -15.39 -10.18 -12.30
N SER A 18 -14.56 -10.36 -13.33
CA SER A 18 -13.96 -9.31 -14.17
C SER A 18 -13.19 -8.21 -13.44
N GLY A 19 -11.89 -8.47 -13.19
CA GLY A 19 -10.90 -7.42 -12.94
C GLY A 19 -10.87 -6.92 -11.50
N CYS A 20 -10.23 -7.67 -10.62
CA CYS A 20 -9.91 -7.19 -9.28
C CYS A 20 -9.15 -5.85 -9.41
N GLY A 21 -9.70 -4.78 -8.81
CA GLY A 21 -8.96 -3.53 -8.66
C GLY A 21 -7.84 -3.77 -7.69
N CYS A 22 -6.70 -4.20 -8.21
CA CYS A 22 -5.59 -4.61 -7.37
C CYS A 22 -4.98 -3.39 -6.71
N VAL A 23 -4.89 -3.43 -5.39
CA VAL A 23 -3.96 -2.61 -4.64
C VAL A 23 -2.62 -3.32 -4.66
N GLU A 24 -1.57 -2.58 -4.98
CA GLU A 24 -0.20 -3.06 -4.88
C GLU A 24 0.56 -2.25 -3.84
N VAL A 25 1.48 -2.90 -3.12
CA VAL A 25 2.24 -2.27 -2.05
C VAL A 25 3.72 -2.45 -2.32
N ALA A 26 4.51 -1.39 -2.15
CA ALA A 26 5.96 -1.41 -2.19
C ALA A 26 6.52 -1.05 -0.81
N THR A 27 7.31 -1.96 -0.24
CA THR A 27 7.95 -1.81 1.06
C THR A 27 9.48 -1.80 0.97
N ASN A 28 10.05 -1.88 -0.23
CA ASN A 28 11.49 -1.96 -0.46
C ASN A 28 12.27 -0.73 0.05
N LEU A 29 11.59 0.39 0.32
CA LEU A 29 12.17 1.62 0.83
C LEU A 29 11.70 1.98 2.25
N VAL A 30 11.05 1.05 2.98
CA VAL A 30 10.47 1.36 4.31
C VAL A 30 11.53 1.67 5.37
N ASP A 31 12.76 1.17 5.19
CA ASP A 31 13.93 1.38 6.06
C ASP A 31 14.94 2.39 5.49
N ASP A 32 14.58 3.18 4.48
CA ASP A 32 15.51 4.14 3.89
C ASP A 32 15.99 5.17 4.94
N LYS A 33 17.32 5.31 5.03
CA LYS A 33 18.01 6.20 5.97
C LYS A 33 17.63 7.68 5.81
N ASP A 34 17.17 8.08 4.62
CA ASP A 34 16.82 9.46 4.30
C ASP A 34 15.30 9.71 4.42
N GLY A 35 14.55 8.77 5.02
CA GLY A 35 13.11 8.87 5.25
C GLY A 35 12.35 7.72 4.58
N GLY A 36 12.25 6.62 5.32
CA GLY A 36 11.61 5.39 4.84
C GLY A 36 10.13 5.56 4.49
N VAL A 37 9.70 4.87 3.43
CA VAL A 37 8.37 5.02 2.85
C VAL A 37 7.76 3.66 2.46
N VAL A 38 6.45 3.55 2.67
CA VAL A 38 5.61 2.52 2.05
C VAL A 38 4.73 3.19 1.00
N ALA A 39 4.73 2.64 -0.21
CA ALA A 39 3.88 3.15 -1.28
C ALA A 39 2.75 2.16 -1.59
N VAL A 40 1.54 2.68 -1.70
CA VAL A 40 0.33 1.94 -2.07
C VAL A 40 -0.16 2.47 -3.41
N ARG A 41 -0.28 1.59 -4.41
CA ARG A 41 -0.70 1.94 -5.77
C ARG A 41 -2.07 1.35 -6.07
N ASP A 42 -2.98 2.20 -6.53
CA ASP A 42 -4.20 1.76 -7.22
C ASP A 42 -3.84 1.44 -8.68
N THR A 43 -3.96 0.17 -9.06
CA THR A 43 -3.65 -0.27 -10.43
C THR A 43 -4.61 0.24 -11.49
N LYS A 44 -5.83 0.68 -11.12
CA LYS A 44 -6.81 1.21 -12.07
C LYS A 44 -6.50 2.64 -12.48
N THR A 45 -6.09 3.47 -11.51
CA THR A 45 -5.84 4.90 -11.72
C THR A 45 -4.36 5.23 -11.86
N GLY A 46 -3.47 4.34 -11.39
CA GLY A 46 -2.05 4.59 -11.27
C GLY A 46 -1.69 5.55 -10.12
N ALA A 47 -2.68 5.98 -9.31
CA ALA A 47 -2.44 6.83 -8.16
C ALA A 47 -1.58 6.11 -7.12
N VAL A 48 -0.66 6.85 -6.50
CA VAL A 48 0.23 6.34 -5.46
C VAL A 48 0.02 7.17 -4.20
N LEU A 49 -0.27 6.48 -3.10
CA LEU A 49 -0.26 7.03 -1.75
C LEU A 49 1.03 6.60 -1.07
N GLU A 50 1.70 7.53 -0.42
CA GLU A 50 2.93 7.29 0.33
C GLU A 50 2.66 7.48 1.82
N PHE A 51 3.14 6.54 2.61
CA PHE A 51 3.11 6.56 4.07
C PHE A 51 4.54 6.52 4.57
N ASP A 52 4.87 7.27 5.61
CA ASP A 52 6.06 6.93 6.40
C ASP A 52 5.83 5.62 7.17
N ARG A 53 6.88 5.12 7.83
CA ARG A 53 6.80 3.90 8.63
C ARG A 53 5.71 3.96 9.71
N HIS A 54 5.65 5.04 10.45
CA HIS A 54 4.77 5.18 11.60
C HIS A 54 3.31 5.29 11.15
N GLU A 55 3.05 6.07 10.10
CA GLU A 55 1.74 6.18 9.46
C GLU A 55 1.27 4.83 8.94
N TRP A 56 2.16 4.06 8.29
CA TRP A 56 1.83 2.72 7.79
C TRP A 56 1.51 1.74 8.92
N GLU A 57 2.28 1.74 10.00
CA GLU A 57 2.02 0.91 11.17
C GLU A 57 0.70 1.27 11.85
N GLY A 58 0.39 2.57 11.96
CA GLY A 58 -0.88 3.07 12.46
C GLY A 58 -2.05 2.59 11.59
N PHE A 59 -1.95 2.82 10.28
CA PHE A 59 -2.95 2.39 9.31
C PHE A 59 -3.27 0.89 9.41
N LEU A 60 -2.24 0.03 9.45
CA LEU A 60 -2.43 -1.41 9.56
C LEU A 60 -3.08 -1.83 10.88
N LYS A 61 -2.73 -1.19 12.00
CA LYS A 61 -3.33 -1.47 13.31
C LYS A 61 -4.81 -1.09 13.31
N SER A 62 -5.13 0.11 12.87
CA SER A 62 -6.51 0.61 12.76
C SER A 62 -7.35 -0.27 11.84
N ALA A 63 -6.83 -0.64 10.66
CA ALA A 63 -7.52 -1.54 9.72
C ALA A 63 -7.80 -2.93 10.33
N LYS A 64 -6.84 -3.52 11.05
CA LYS A 64 -7.02 -4.83 11.71
C LYS A 64 -7.98 -4.79 12.90
N ASN A 65 -8.09 -3.64 13.56
CA ASN A 65 -8.96 -3.44 14.71
C ASN A 65 -10.40 -3.04 14.32
N ASN A 66 -10.75 -3.05 13.02
CA ASN A 66 -12.02 -2.55 12.50
C ASN A 66 -12.31 -1.09 12.92
N GLU A 67 -11.28 -0.26 13.10
CA GLU A 67 -11.47 1.15 13.49
C GLU A 67 -12.11 1.98 12.38
N PHE A 68 -11.98 1.53 11.13
CA PHE A 68 -12.57 2.17 9.95
C PHE A 68 -13.88 1.48 9.51
N ASP A 69 -14.72 1.00 10.43
CA ASP A 69 -16.01 0.34 10.14
C ASP A 69 -17.13 1.31 9.71
N ILE A 70 -16.82 2.22 8.78
CA ILE A 70 -17.71 3.27 8.27
C ILE A 70 -18.76 2.74 7.29
#